data_AF-U6CY47-F1
#
_entry.id   AF-U6CY47-F1
#
_cell.length_a   1.000
_cell.length_b   1.000
_cell.length_c   1.000
_cell.angle_alpha   90.00
_cell.angle_beta   90.00
_cell.angle_gamma   90.00
#
_symmetry.space_group_name_H-M   'P 1'
#
loop_
_entity.id
_entity.type
_entity.pdbx_description
1 polymer ?
#
loop_
_entity_poly.entity_id
_entity_poly.type
_entity_poly.pdbx_seq_one_letter_code
_entity_poly.pdbx_strand_id
1 'polypeptide(L)'
;MASEAGRTFQRFAVFGESSSNGTEINNKNFSKLCKDCGIMDGKTVTSTDVDIVFSKVKAKNARTITFQQFQEAMKELGQKRFK
;
A
#
# COMPACT_ATOMS: atom_id res chain seq x y z
N MET A 1 -0.86 21.47 0.98
CA MET A 1 0.10 20.68 1.78
C MET A 1 -0.09 19.22 1.44
N ALA A 2 0.91 18.52 0.90
CA ALA A 2 0.81 17.08 0.71
C ALA A 2 0.82 16.40 2.08
N SER A 3 -0.24 15.64 2.39
CA SER A 3 -0.38 14.89 3.64
C SER A 3 0.81 13.91 3.82
N GLU A 4 1.20 13.64 5.08
CA GLU A 4 2.32 12.74 5.40
C GLU A 4 2.18 11.34 4.76
N ALA A 5 0.95 10.86 4.63
CA ALA A 5 0.64 9.62 3.91
C ALA A 5 1.03 9.67 2.42
N GLY A 6 0.82 10.82 1.75
CA GLY A 6 1.22 11.02 0.36
C GLY A 6 2.74 11.03 0.19
N ARG A 7 3.46 11.69 1.10
CA ARG A 7 4.94 11.69 1.10
C ARG A 7 5.51 10.29 1.30
N THR A 8 4.94 9.55 2.24
CA THR A 8 5.33 8.16 2.50
C THR A 8 5.05 7.30 1.28
N PHE A 9 3.83 7.39 0.71
CA PHE A 9 3.48 6.67 -0.51
C PHE A 9 4.48 6.94 -1.64
N GLN A 10 4.78 8.21 -1.94
CA GLN A 10 5.72 8.57 -3.01
C GLN A 10 7.11 8.00 -2.76
N ARG A 11 7.59 8.03 -1.51
CA ARG A 11 8.90 7.49 -1.13
C ARG A 11 8.99 5.98 -1.40
N PHE A 12 7.94 5.23 -1.09
CA PHE A 12 7.89 3.79 -1.35
C PHE A 12 7.55 3.47 -2.81
N ALA A 13 6.81 4.33 -3.50
CA ALA A 13 6.48 4.18 -4.92
C ALA A 13 7.74 4.18 -5.80
N VAL A 14 8.71 5.06 -5.52
CA VAL A 14 10.00 5.10 -6.23
C VAL A 14 11.07 4.17 -5.63
N PHE A 15 10.78 3.52 -4.49
CA PHE A 15 11.77 2.74 -3.76
C PHE A 15 12.24 1.52 -4.58
N GLY A 16 13.49 1.57 -5.03
CA GLY A 16 14.08 0.51 -5.86
C GLY A 16 13.39 0.33 -7.22
N GLU A 17 12.58 1.30 -7.66
CA GLU A 17 12.00 1.36 -9.01
C GLU A 17 12.49 2.62 -9.72
N SER A 18 13.55 2.45 -10.51
CA SER A 18 14.13 3.52 -11.32
C SER A 18 13.22 4.04 -12.44
N SER A 19 12.20 3.25 -12.82
CA SER A 19 11.20 3.63 -13.83
C SER A 19 9.92 4.24 -13.24
N SER A 20 9.78 4.25 -11.91
CA SER A 20 8.59 4.78 -11.25
C SER A 20 8.68 6.30 -11.12
N ASN A 21 7.62 6.97 -11.53
CA ASN A 21 7.41 8.42 -11.39
C ASN A 21 6.83 8.81 -10.01
N GLY A 22 6.67 7.84 -9.10
CA GLY A 22 6.14 8.05 -7.76
C GLY A 22 4.61 8.24 -7.70
N THR A 23 3.88 8.05 -8.79
CA THR A 23 2.41 8.15 -8.80
C THR A 23 1.71 6.83 -8.48
N GLU A 24 2.44 5.72 -8.61
CA GLU A 24 1.93 4.37 -8.44
C GLU A 24 2.91 3.51 -7.63
N ILE A 25 2.38 2.56 -6.87
CA ILE A 25 3.17 1.63 -6.06
C ILE A 25 2.85 0.18 -6.45
N ASN A 26 3.89 -0.65 -6.58
CA ASN A 26 3.74 -2.08 -6.81
C ASN A 26 3.46 -2.84 -5.50
N ASN A 27 3.01 -4.10 -5.62
CA ASN A 27 2.65 -4.92 -4.45
C ASN A 27 3.84 -5.12 -3.48
N LYS A 28 5.05 -5.34 -4.00
CA LYS A 28 6.26 -5.54 -3.18
C LYS A 28 6.55 -4.31 -2.31
N ASN A 29 6.47 -3.12 -2.89
CA ASN A 29 6.73 -1.86 -2.20
C ASN A 29 5.59 -1.50 -1.24
N PHE A 30 4.34 -1.80 -1.61
CA PHE A 30 3.19 -1.62 -0.73
C PHE A 30 3.28 -2.53 0.51
N SER A 31 3.59 -3.82 0.32
CA SER A 31 3.82 -4.76 1.42
C SER A 31 4.97 -4.31 2.33
N LYS A 32 6.06 -3.80 1.74
CA LYS A 32 7.17 -3.21 2.52
C LYS A 32 6.70 -2.00 3.33
N LEU A 33 5.94 -1.08 2.74
CA LEU A 33 5.37 0.08 3.45
C LEU A 33 4.49 -0.37 4.61
N CYS A 34 3.57 -1.32 4.41
CA CYS A 34 2.70 -1.82 5.47
C CYS A 34 3.50 -2.47 6.61
N LYS A 35 4.64 -3.08 6.32
CA LYS A 35 5.55 -3.64 7.33
C LYS A 35 6.36 -2.55 8.05
N ASP A 36 7.01 -1.66 7.31
CA ASP A 36 7.88 -0.59 7.86
C ASP A 36 7.08 0.42 8.68
N CYS A 37 5.86 0.75 8.26
CA CYS A 37 4.94 1.62 9.00
C CYS A 37 4.19 0.91 10.15
N GLY A 38 4.47 -0.38 10.40
CA GLY A 38 3.84 -1.14 11.48
C GLY A 38 2.33 -1.31 11.31
N ILE A 39 1.82 -1.33 10.08
CA ILE A 39 0.41 -1.62 9.76
C ILE A 39 0.15 -3.12 9.90
N MET A 40 1.13 -3.92 9.47
CA MET A 40 1.12 -5.37 9.66
C MET A 40 1.50 -5.70 11.10
N ASP A 41 0.50 -6.07 11.90
CA ASP A 41 0.70 -6.56 13.27
C ASP A 41 1.07 -8.05 13.31
N GLY A 42 0.92 -8.77 12.19
CA GLY A 42 1.18 -10.21 12.10
C GLY A 42 0.11 -11.08 12.76
N LYS A 43 -0.86 -10.48 13.47
CA LYS A 43 -2.03 -11.17 14.05
C LYS A 43 -3.29 -10.91 13.22
N THR A 44 -3.76 -9.67 13.20
CA THR A 44 -5.00 -9.27 12.50
C THR A 44 -4.75 -8.84 11.06
N VAL A 45 -3.63 -8.17 10.81
CA VAL A 45 -3.18 -7.78 9.48
C VAL A 45 -1.91 -8.55 9.15
N THR A 46 -2.05 -9.57 8.31
CA THR A 46 -0.94 -10.41 7.84
C THR A 46 -0.49 -10.02 6.43
N SER A 47 0.64 -10.58 5.97
CA SER A 47 1.11 -10.35 4.59
C SER A 47 0.09 -10.82 3.55
N THR A 48 -0.65 -11.88 3.86
CA THR A 48 -1.72 -12.41 3.01
C THR A 48 -2.87 -11.42 2.93
N ASP A 49 -3.26 -10.80 4.04
CA ASP A 49 -4.32 -9.78 4.05
C ASP A 49 -3.95 -8.56 3.20
N VAL A 50 -2.70 -8.10 3.32
CA VAL A 50 -2.19 -7.00 2.51
C VAL A 50 -2.24 -7.34 1.02
N ASP A 51 -1.83 -8.55 0.63
CA ASP A 51 -1.88 -9.02 -0.76
C ASP A 51 -3.32 -9.11 -1.30
N ILE A 52 -4.26 -9.64 -0.49
CA ILE A 52 -5.68 -9.72 -0.82
C ILE A 52 -6.25 -8.30 -1.04
N VAL A 53 -5.99 -7.38 -0.12
CA VAL A 53 -6.50 -5.99 -0.23
C VAL A 53 -5.88 -5.29 -1.44
N PHE A 54 -4.57 -5.45 -1.68
CA PHE A 54 -3.91 -4.91 -2.87
C PHE A 54 -4.56 -5.44 -4.16
N SER A 55 -4.79 -6.76 -4.22
CA SER A 55 -5.45 -7.40 -5.35
C SER A 55 -6.91 -6.99 -5.54
N LYS A 56 -7.58 -6.60 -4.46
CA LYS A 56 -8.97 -6.11 -4.47
C LYS A 56 -9.08 -4.67 -4.98
N VAL A 57 -8.18 -3.76 -4.58
CA VAL A 57 -8.24 -2.34 -4.96
C VAL A 57 -7.58 -2.05 -6.31
N LYS A 58 -6.65 -2.89 -6.76
CA LYS A 58 -5.96 -2.70 -8.05
C LYS A 58 -6.90 -2.94 -9.22
N ALA A 59 -6.66 -2.22 -10.32
CA ALA A 59 -7.39 -2.45 -11.55
C ALA A 59 -7.13 -3.86 -12.12
N LYS A 60 -8.08 -4.39 -12.90
CA LYS A 60 -7.95 -5.70 -13.55
C LYS A 60 -6.72 -5.69 -14.46
N ASN A 61 -5.82 -6.66 -14.28
CA ASN A 61 -4.51 -6.78 -14.94
C ASN A 61 -3.44 -5.74 -14.56
N ALA A 62 -3.72 -4.80 -13.64
CA ALA A 62 -2.70 -3.90 -13.14
C ALA A 62 -1.72 -4.62 -12.19
N ARG A 63 -0.47 -4.19 -12.23
CA ARG A 63 0.64 -4.63 -11.36
C ARG A 63 0.94 -3.62 -10.23
N THR A 64 0.34 -2.44 -10.33
CA THR A 64 0.52 -1.28 -9.48
C THR A 64 -0.84 -0.72 -9.05
N ILE A 65 -0.82 0.09 -7.99
CA ILE A 65 -1.99 0.86 -7.53
C ILE A 65 -1.65 2.34 -7.42
N THR A 66 -2.63 3.20 -7.65
CA THR A 66 -2.50 4.65 -7.48
C THR A 66 -2.63 5.06 -6.02
N PHE A 67 -2.29 6.32 -5.70
CA PHE A 67 -2.48 6.85 -4.34
C PHE A 67 -3.93 6.73 -3.86
N GLN A 68 -4.92 6.92 -4.73
CA GLN A 68 -6.33 6.78 -4.37
C GLN A 68 -6.68 5.35 -3.95
N GLN A 69 -6.26 4.35 -4.75
CA GLN A 69 -6.46 2.93 -4.43
C GLN A 69 -5.69 2.52 -3.16
N PHE A 70 -4.51 3.10 -2.96
CA PHE A 70 -3.76 2.94 -1.72
C PHE A 70 -4.55 3.44 -0.50
N GLN A 71 -5.19 4.62 -0.58
CA GLN A 71 -6.02 5.12 0.52
C GLN A 71 -7.20 4.18 0.82
N GLU A 72 -7.82 3.59 -0.20
CA GLU A 72 -8.87 2.59 -0.01
C GLU A 72 -8.34 1.32 0.65
N ALA A 73 -7.18 0.83 0.22
CA ALA A 73 -6.52 -0.32 0.84
C ALA A 73 -6.19 -0.06 2.31
N MET A 74 -5.66 1.13 2.63
CA MET A 74 -5.35 1.54 3.99
C MET A 74 -6.59 1.62 4.87
N LYS A 75 -7.72 2.07 4.31
CA LYS A 75 -9.01 2.08 5.03
C LYS A 75 -9.46 0.66 5.37
N GLU A 76 -9.38 -0.28 4.42
CA GLU A 76 -9.76 -1.68 4.68
C GLU A 76 -8.84 -2.38 5.69
N LEU A 77 -7.53 -2.17 5.57
CA LEU A 77 -6.56 -2.70 6.55
C LEU A 77 -6.77 -2.09 7.94
N GLY A 78 -7.05 -0.78 8.02
CA GLY A 78 -7.38 -0.10 9.26
C GLY A 78 -8.65 -0.65 9.91
N GLN A 79 -9.70 -0.85 9.12
CA GLN A 79 -10.95 -1.46 9.61
C GLN A 79 -10.75 -2.88 10.11
N LYS A 80 -9.80 -3.64 9.56
CA LYS A 80 -9.47 -4.99 10.04
C LYS A 80 -8.61 -4.95 11.32
N ARG A 81 -7.70 -3.99 11.43
CA ARG A 81 -6.78 -3.87 12.57
C ARG A 81 -7.48 -3.37 13.84
N PHE A 82 -8.36 -2.38 13.71
CA PHE A 82 -9.01 -1.71 14.83
C PHE A 82 -10.46 -2.20 15.06
N LYS A 83 -10.80 -3.39 14.55
CA LYS A 83 -12.08 -4.04 14.79
C LYS A 83 -12.07 -4.86 16.07
#